data_AF-A0A957BYN7-F1
#
_entry.id   AF-A0A957BYN7-F1
#
_cell.length_a   1.000
_cell.length_b   1.000
_cell.length_c   1.000
_cell.angle_alpha   90.00
_cell.angle_beta   90.00
_cell.angle_gamma   90.00
#
_symmetry.space_group_name_H-M   'P 1'
#
loop_
_entity.id
_entity.type
_entity.pdbx_description
1 polymer ?
#
loop_
_entity_poly.entity_id
_entity_poly.type
_entity_poly.pdbx_seq_one_letter_code
_entity_poly.pdbx_strand_id
1 'polypeptide(L)'
;MKKTIFLYLLLVLALSACGTLAEPVYRQAQRSSALAEQITPEADVFDEALYQHGIQIYLESYCGSCHALTAANTWGSFGPSHDGVATTAEDRLRDPNYDGSATTAGEYLRESIVHPQQYFVPTYASSPHRMPAYSNLTPEQLDAVVYMLLQQHWCKGGYNFYHE
;
A
#
# COMPACT_ATOMS: atom_id res chain seq x y z
N MET A 1 -51.11 -45.78 -67.12
CA MET A 1 -51.16 -45.38 -65.70
C MET A 1 -50.27 -44.14 -65.55
N LYS A 2 -50.82 -42.91 -65.69
CA LYS A 2 -51.08 -41.94 -64.59
C LYS A 2 -49.83 -41.78 -63.68
N LYS A 3 -49.11 -40.65 -63.56
CA LYS A 3 -49.45 -39.23 -63.77
C LYS A 3 -48.19 -38.32 -63.74
N THR A 4 -48.24 -37.25 -64.56
CA THR A 4 -47.85 -35.83 -64.29
C THR A 4 -46.38 -35.47 -64.07
N ILE A 5 -45.69 -34.90 -65.07
CA ILE A 5 -45.68 -33.48 -65.54
C ILE A 5 -44.52 -32.69 -64.91
N PHE A 6 -43.47 -32.56 -65.71
CA PHE A 6 -42.40 -31.57 -65.65
C PHE A 6 -43.01 -30.24 -66.10
N LEU A 7 -43.09 -29.23 -65.23
CA LEU A 7 -43.40 -27.86 -65.65
C LEU A 7 -42.56 -26.87 -64.85
N TYR A 8 -41.59 -26.31 -65.56
CA TYR A 8 -40.82 -25.12 -65.22
C TYR A 8 -41.73 -23.88 -65.09
N LEU A 9 -41.11 -22.83 -64.54
CA LEU A 9 -41.47 -21.40 -64.57
C LEU A 9 -42.34 -20.85 -63.43
N LEU A 10 -41.68 -20.15 -62.50
CA LEU A 10 -41.88 -18.70 -62.25
C LEU A 10 -40.73 -18.26 -61.31
N LEU A 11 -39.73 -17.53 -61.82
CA LEU A 11 -39.69 -16.05 -61.85
C LEU A 11 -39.54 -15.54 -60.41
N VAL A 12 -38.43 -14.93 -60.01
CA VAL A 12 -38.20 -13.48 -60.09
C VAL A 12 -36.86 -13.19 -59.39
N LEU A 13 -35.95 -12.51 -60.10
CA LEU A 13 -35.15 -11.32 -59.69
C LEU A 13 -34.61 -11.25 -58.24
N ALA A 14 -33.44 -10.73 -57.90
CA ALA A 14 -32.45 -9.87 -58.54
C ALA A 14 -31.44 -9.46 -57.44
N LEU A 15 -30.23 -9.08 -57.86
CA LEU A 15 -29.38 -8.01 -57.31
C LEU A 15 -29.13 -7.97 -55.78
N SER A 16 -27.90 -8.22 -55.33
CA SER A 16 -26.79 -7.25 -55.27
C SER A 16 -26.71 -6.49 -53.94
N ALA A 17 -25.47 -6.40 -53.46
CA ALA A 17 -24.89 -5.41 -52.55
C ALA A 17 -25.07 -5.57 -51.02
N CYS A 18 -23.93 -5.90 -50.40
CA CYS A 18 -23.19 -5.06 -49.45
C CYS A 18 -23.99 -4.36 -48.32
N GLY A 19 -23.78 -4.80 -47.08
CA GLY A 19 -24.26 -4.08 -45.91
C GLY A 19 -23.66 -4.60 -44.60
N THR A 20 -22.46 -4.11 -44.28
CA THR A 20 -21.93 -3.78 -42.94
C THR A 20 -22.36 -4.61 -41.72
N LEU A 21 -21.36 -5.27 -41.13
CA LEU A 21 -21.35 -5.82 -39.79
C LEU A 21 -21.63 -4.71 -38.75
N ALA A 22 -22.86 -4.64 -38.26
CA ALA A 22 -23.15 -4.01 -36.98
C ALA A 22 -22.99 -5.08 -35.90
N GLU A 23 -21.83 -5.09 -35.23
CA GLU A 23 -21.67 -5.85 -33.98
C GLU A 23 -22.70 -5.35 -32.95
N PRO A 24 -23.34 -6.25 -32.19
CA PRO A 24 -24.35 -5.87 -31.23
C PRO A 24 -23.75 -4.97 -30.14
N VAL A 25 -24.37 -3.81 -29.93
CA VAL A 25 -24.06 -2.78 -28.90
C VAL A 25 -23.87 -3.38 -27.50
N TYR A 26 -24.39 -4.59 -27.27
CA TYR A 26 -24.19 -5.38 -26.05
C TYR A 26 -22.71 -5.75 -25.78
N ARG A 27 -21.89 -6.01 -26.80
CA ARG A 27 -20.46 -6.34 -26.61
C ARG A 27 -19.64 -5.12 -26.14
N GLN A 28 -20.09 -3.91 -26.46
CA GLN A 28 -19.38 -2.69 -26.06
C GLN A 28 -19.66 -2.32 -24.61
N ALA A 29 -20.90 -2.49 -24.13
CA ALA A 29 -21.26 -2.25 -22.73
C ALA A 29 -20.53 -3.20 -21.75
N GLN A 30 -20.34 -4.46 -22.15
CA GLN A 30 -19.60 -5.44 -21.35
C GLN A 30 -18.08 -5.22 -21.37
N ARG A 31 -17.52 -4.65 -22.46
CA ARG A 31 -16.08 -4.33 -22.54
C ARG A 31 -15.74 -3.06 -21.76
N SER A 32 -16.67 -2.10 -21.66
CA SER A 32 -16.52 -0.92 -20.81
C SER A 32 -16.66 -1.23 -19.33
N SER A 33 -17.49 -2.20 -18.92
CA SER A 33 -17.55 -2.60 -17.50
C SER A 33 -16.33 -3.43 -17.10
N ALA A 34 -15.79 -4.26 -18.00
CA ALA A 34 -14.55 -5.01 -17.75
C ALA A 34 -13.30 -4.13 -17.65
N LEU A 35 -13.27 -2.95 -18.31
CA LEU A 35 -12.21 -1.94 -18.10
C LEU A 35 -12.47 -1.00 -16.92
N ALA A 36 -13.73 -0.80 -16.52
CA ALA A 36 -14.08 0.06 -15.38
C ALA A 36 -13.87 -0.63 -14.01
N GLU A 37 -13.78 -1.97 -13.97
CA GLU A 37 -13.36 -2.73 -12.78
C GLU A 37 -11.84 -2.58 -12.49
N GLN A 38 -11.04 -2.12 -13.46
CA GLN A 38 -9.57 -2.06 -13.33
C GLN A 38 -9.04 -0.71 -12.83
N ILE A 39 -9.91 0.19 -12.35
CA ILE A 39 -9.50 1.49 -11.82
C ILE A 39 -10.23 1.75 -10.50
N THR A 40 -9.93 0.92 -9.51
CA THR A 40 -9.90 1.38 -8.11
C THR A 40 -8.44 1.68 -7.79
N PRO A 41 -8.08 2.85 -7.22
CA PRO A 41 -6.74 3.06 -6.71
C PRO A 41 -6.44 1.95 -5.71
N GLU A 42 -5.39 1.20 -6.03
CA GLU A 42 -4.86 0.03 -5.35
C GLU A 42 -4.21 0.44 -4.00
N ALA A 43 -4.92 1.22 -3.19
CA ALA A 43 -4.44 1.73 -1.90
C ALA A 43 -4.42 0.66 -0.79
N ASP A 44 -4.86 -0.55 -1.10
CA ASP A 44 -4.95 -1.69 -0.18
C ASP A 44 -3.99 -2.84 -0.56
N VAL A 45 -3.11 -2.64 -1.54
CA VAL A 45 -2.06 -3.61 -1.87
C VAL A 45 -0.76 -3.18 -1.21
N PHE A 46 -0.16 -4.12 -0.49
CA PHE A 46 1.15 -3.96 0.09
C PHE A 46 2.21 -3.80 -1.00
N ASP A 47 2.97 -2.70 -0.93
CA ASP A 47 4.07 -2.37 -1.82
C ASP A 47 5.37 -2.96 -1.25
N GLU A 48 5.66 -4.18 -1.69
CA GLU A 48 6.87 -4.91 -1.30
C GLU A 48 8.15 -4.15 -1.66
N ALA A 49 8.19 -3.45 -2.81
CA ALA A 49 9.39 -2.73 -3.22
C ALA A 49 9.68 -1.54 -2.31
N LEU A 50 8.65 -0.78 -1.95
CA LEU A 50 8.77 0.33 -1.01
C LEU A 50 9.11 -0.16 0.40
N TYR A 51 8.51 -1.27 0.83
CA TYR A 51 8.82 -1.91 2.12
C TYR A 51 10.30 -2.30 2.22
N GLN A 52 10.83 -3.03 1.23
CA GLN A 52 12.23 -3.45 1.21
C GLN A 52 13.19 -2.26 1.11
N HIS A 53 12.82 -1.22 0.34
CA HIS A 53 13.60 0.02 0.32
C HIS A 53 13.64 0.67 1.70
N GLY A 54 12.52 0.69 2.44
CA GLY A 54 12.47 1.16 3.83
C GLY A 54 13.40 0.39 4.77
N ILE A 55 13.45 -0.95 4.65
CA ILE A 55 14.40 -1.79 5.40
C ILE A 55 15.84 -1.41 5.08
N GLN A 56 16.17 -1.21 3.80
CA GLN A 56 17.52 -0.82 3.39
C GLN A 56 17.94 0.51 4.02
N ILE A 57 17.11 1.55 3.88
CA ILE A 57 17.41 2.87 4.45
C ILE A 57 17.49 2.81 5.98
N TYR A 58 16.65 2.00 6.63
CA TYR A 58 16.68 1.80 8.08
C TYR A 58 18.03 1.26 8.56
N LEU A 59 18.60 0.29 7.83
CA LEU A 59 19.89 -0.32 8.14
C LEU A 59 21.06 0.63 7.83
N GLU A 60 21.04 1.27 6.65
CA GLU A 60 22.08 2.22 6.22
C GLU A 60 22.14 3.48 7.09
N SER A 61 21.00 3.88 7.65
CA SER A 61 20.87 5.02 8.58
C SER A 61 21.17 4.65 10.03
N TYR A 62 21.62 3.41 10.29
CA TYR A 62 21.99 2.90 11.59
C TYR A 62 20.86 2.93 12.64
N CYS A 63 19.59 2.97 12.22
CA CYS A 63 18.44 2.96 13.14
C CYS A 63 18.48 1.72 14.05
N GLY A 64 18.91 0.59 13.50
CA GLY A 64 19.07 -0.69 14.19
C GLY A 64 20.08 -0.72 15.33
N SER A 65 21.01 0.24 15.39
CA SER A 65 21.95 0.36 16.50
C SER A 65 21.27 0.80 17.80
N CYS A 66 20.18 1.54 17.68
CA CYS A 66 19.43 2.10 18.80
C CYS A 66 18.10 1.38 19.03
N HIS A 67 17.45 0.91 17.96
CA HIS A 67 16.11 0.34 18.02
C HIS A 67 16.11 -1.14 17.60
N ALA A 68 15.42 -1.96 18.39
CA ALA A 68 15.07 -3.32 17.99
C ALA A 68 13.98 -3.29 16.93
N LEU A 69 14.12 -4.14 15.92
CA LEU A 69 13.12 -4.34 14.87
C LEU A 69 13.34 -5.72 14.26
N THR A 70 12.41 -6.64 14.48
CA THR A 70 12.53 -8.03 14.02
C THR A 70 12.54 -8.10 12.49
N ALA A 71 11.71 -7.29 11.82
CA ALA A 71 11.65 -7.22 10.36
C ALA A 71 12.99 -6.83 9.69
N ALA A 72 13.85 -6.08 10.40
CA ALA A 72 15.17 -5.67 9.94
C ALA A 72 16.31 -6.47 10.61
N ASN A 73 15.98 -7.47 11.44
CA ASN A 73 16.93 -8.25 12.25
C ASN A 73 17.86 -7.38 13.12
N THR A 74 17.30 -6.38 13.80
CA THR A 74 18.06 -5.47 14.67
C THR A 74 17.65 -5.60 16.14
N TRP A 75 18.60 -5.35 17.05
CA TRP A 75 18.45 -5.62 18.49
C TRP A 75 18.90 -4.45 19.37
N GLY A 76 18.91 -3.22 18.83
CA GLY A 76 19.25 -2.01 19.58
C GLY A 76 18.32 -1.78 20.77
N SER A 77 18.84 -1.20 21.85
CA SER A 77 18.08 -0.98 23.10
C SER A 77 18.21 0.43 23.68
N PHE A 78 18.89 1.34 22.98
CA PHE A 78 19.03 2.73 23.39
C PHE A 78 17.73 3.53 23.18
N GLY A 79 16.89 3.11 22.23
CA GLY A 79 15.55 3.62 21.97
C GLY A 79 14.47 2.54 22.17
N PRO A 80 13.18 2.92 22.09
CA PRO A 80 12.07 1.97 22.14
C PRO A 80 12.12 0.98 20.96
N SER A 81 11.57 -0.22 21.13
CA SER A 81 11.42 -1.15 20.00
C SER A 81 10.52 -0.55 18.91
N HIS A 82 10.84 -0.87 17.65
CA HIS A 82 10.01 -0.55 16.50
C HIS A 82 9.09 -1.69 16.07
N ASP A 83 9.17 -2.87 16.70
CA ASP A 83 8.14 -3.88 16.55
C ASP A 83 6.80 -3.31 17.03
N GLY A 84 5.77 -3.36 16.18
CA GLY A 84 4.45 -2.81 16.48
C GLY A 84 4.41 -1.28 16.62
N VAL A 85 5.38 -0.55 16.05
CA VAL A 85 5.46 0.92 16.18
C VAL A 85 4.28 1.65 15.56
N ALA A 86 3.63 1.09 14.54
CA ALA A 86 2.45 1.71 13.91
C ALA A 86 1.31 1.84 14.93
N THR A 87 1.02 0.77 15.67
CA THR A 87 0.05 0.78 16.78
C THR A 87 0.51 1.71 17.90
N THR A 88 1.80 1.67 18.24
CA THR A 88 2.35 2.52 19.30
C THR A 88 2.23 4.01 18.96
N ALA A 89 2.44 4.39 17.70
CA ALA A 89 2.31 5.75 17.20
C ALA A 89 0.87 6.27 17.37
N GLU A 90 -0.14 5.45 17.08
CA GLU A 90 -1.54 5.80 17.37
C GLU A 90 -1.79 6.07 18.85
N ASP A 91 -1.17 5.29 19.74
CA ASP A 91 -1.28 5.49 21.18
C ASP A 91 -0.57 6.77 21.63
N ARG A 92 0.55 7.15 21.00
CA ARG A 92 1.27 8.40 21.29
C ARG A 92 0.46 9.64 20.94
N LEU A 93 -0.29 9.61 19.84
CA LEU A 93 -1.19 10.69 19.48
C LEU A 93 -2.30 10.94 20.52
N ARG A 94 -2.57 9.96 21.39
CA ARG A 94 -3.55 10.06 22.48
C ARG A 94 -2.90 10.44 23.82
N ASP A 95 -1.56 10.53 23.89
CA ASP A 95 -0.87 10.95 25.10
C ASP A 95 -1.17 12.44 25.34
N PRO A 96 -1.71 12.82 26.51
CA PRO A 96 -1.98 14.23 26.82
C PRO A 96 -0.73 15.10 26.88
N ASN A 97 0.47 14.50 26.94
CA ASN A 97 1.75 15.21 26.89
C ASN A 97 2.37 15.23 25.48
N TYR A 98 1.69 14.69 24.46
CA TYR A 98 2.11 14.89 23.08
C TYR A 98 1.83 16.34 22.68
N ASP A 99 2.89 17.09 22.39
CA ASP A 99 2.87 18.51 22.03
C ASP A 99 3.30 18.74 20.58
N GLY A 100 3.42 17.67 19.79
CA GLY A 100 3.66 17.73 18.36
C GLY A 100 2.41 18.06 17.55
N SER A 101 2.57 18.04 16.23
CA SER A 101 1.55 18.49 15.28
C SER A 101 0.89 17.35 14.49
N ALA A 102 1.40 16.13 14.63
CA ALA A 102 0.88 14.99 13.90
C ALA A 102 -0.56 14.65 14.32
N THR A 103 -1.33 14.19 13.34
CA THR A 103 -2.71 13.74 13.53
C THR A 103 -2.92 12.29 13.10
N THR A 104 -1.93 11.70 12.43
CA THR A 104 -1.91 10.30 11.99
C THR A 104 -0.62 9.60 12.43
N ALA A 105 -0.63 8.27 12.49
CA ALA A 105 0.57 7.49 12.85
C ALA A 105 1.75 7.76 11.91
N GLY A 106 1.50 7.89 10.60
CA GLY A 106 2.53 8.20 9.62
C GLY A 106 3.14 9.59 9.82
N GLU A 107 2.31 10.59 10.12
CA GLU A 107 2.79 11.94 10.47
C GLU A 107 3.62 11.92 11.76
N TYR A 108 3.20 11.18 12.78
CA TYR A 108 3.94 11.05 14.03
C TYR A 108 5.31 10.41 13.81
N LEU A 109 5.37 9.32 13.02
CA LEU A 109 6.63 8.66 12.68
C LEU A 109 7.56 9.59 11.90
N ARG A 110 7.02 10.33 10.93
CA ARG A 110 7.79 11.33 10.18
C ARG A 110 8.35 12.41 11.09
N GLU A 111 7.50 13.00 11.92
CA GLU A 111 7.88 14.04 12.89
C GLU A 111 8.94 13.51 13.86
N SER A 112 8.79 12.28 14.37
CA SER A 112 9.76 11.65 15.26
C SER A 112 11.13 11.44 14.60
N ILE A 113 11.18 11.15 13.30
CA ILE A 113 12.44 10.92 12.56
C ILE A 113 13.17 12.24 12.27
N VAL A 114 12.44 13.28 11.86
CA VAL A 114 13.04 14.56 11.44
C VAL A 114 13.15 15.58 12.58
N HIS A 115 12.28 15.49 13.58
CA HIS A 115 12.20 16.35 14.76
C HIS A 115 12.07 15.50 16.04
N PRO A 116 13.03 14.60 16.34
CA PRO A 116 12.96 13.66 17.48
C PRO A 116 12.91 14.34 18.86
N GLN A 117 13.17 15.64 18.93
CA GLN A 117 13.09 16.41 20.16
C GLN A 117 11.69 16.98 20.43
N GLN A 118 10.77 16.85 19.47
CA GLN A 118 9.39 17.32 19.63
C GLN A 118 8.73 16.57 20.79
N TYR A 119 8.80 15.25 20.79
CA TYR A 119 8.18 14.43 21.81
C TYR A 119 9.12 13.33 22.29
N PHE A 120 9.37 13.29 23.61
CA PHE A 120 10.13 12.22 24.24
C PHE A 120 9.19 11.21 24.89
N VAL A 121 9.26 9.96 24.44
CA VAL A 121 8.52 8.87 25.09
C VAL A 121 8.96 8.77 26.56
N PRO A 122 8.02 8.71 27.54
CA PRO A 122 8.37 8.89 28.96
C PRO A 122 9.41 7.91 29.50
N THR A 123 9.40 6.65 29.04
CA THR A 123 10.38 5.63 29.45
C THR A 123 11.81 5.89 28.97
N TYR A 124 12.00 6.77 27.97
CA TYR A 124 13.31 7.15 27.43
C TYR A 124 13.61 8.65 27.61
N ALA A 125 12.71 9.43 28.24
CA ALA A 125 12.87 10.87 28.39
C ALA A 125 14.13 11.26 29.18
N SER A 126 14.58 10.40 30.10
CA SER A 126 15.82 10.60 30.87
C SER A 126 17.04 9.89 30.28
N SER A 127 16.90 9.24 29.12
CA SER A 127 18.03 8.57 28.46
C SER A 127 19.09 9.60 28.04
N PRO A 128 20.38 9.34 28.29
CA PRO A 128 21.46 10.16 27.74
C PRO A 128 21.62 9.97 26.22
N HIS A 129 21.05 8.89 25.68
CA HIS A 129 21.07 8.58 24.25
C HIS A 129 19.85 9.21 23.58
N ARG A 130 20.03 10.40 23.04
CA ARG A 130 18.98 11.12 22.30
C ARG A 130 18.98 10.67 20.85
N MET A 131 17.80 10.43 20.30
CA MET A 131 17.65 10.12 18.88
C MET A 131 18.15 11.32 18.05
N PRO A 132 19.09 11.13 17.11
CA PRO A 132 19.54 12.19 16.22
C PRO A 132 18.44 12.54 15.22
N ALA A 133 18.45 13.77 14.71
CA ALA A 133 17.55 14.18 13.65
C ALA A 133 18.04 13.64 12.30
N TYR A 134 17.16 13.02 11.53
CA TYR A 134 17.45 12.45 10.20
C TYR A 134 16.94 13.34 9.07
N SER A 135 17.09 14.66 9.20
CA SER A 135 16.69 15.65 8.19
C SER A 135 17.53 15.57 6.90
N ASN A 136 18.55 14.71 6.87
CA ASN A 136 19.39 14.43 5.71
C ASN A 136 18.82 13.36 4.77
N LEU A 137 17.78 12.62 5.18
CA LEU A 137 17.08 11.70 4.29
C LEU A 137 16.34 12.49 3.21
N THR A 138 16.34 12.00 1.97
CA THR A 138 15.46 12.57 0.95
C THR A 138 14.00 12.29 1.30
N PRO A 139 13.04 13.06 0.74
CA PRO A 139 11.62 12.79 0.95
C PRO A 139 11.25 11.34 0.64
N GLU A 140 11.77 10.78 -0.45
CA GLU A 140 11.48 9.41 -0.90
C GLU A 140 12.06 8.37 0.07
N GLN A 141 13.25 8.60 0.61
CA GLN A 141 13.85 7.71 1.61
C GLN A 141 13.06 7.74 2.92
N LEU A 142 12.65 8.92 3.35
CA LEU A 142 11.83 9.10 4.54
C LEU A 142 10.46 8.43 4.37
N ASP A 143 9.84 8.57 3.18
CA ASP A 143 8.59 7.91 2.83
C ASP A 143 8.73 6.39 2.89
N ALA A 144 9.80 5.82 2.35
CA ALA A 144 10.06 4.38 2.38
C ALA A 144 10.22 3.85 3.82
N VAL A 145 10.98 4.54 4.67
CA VAL A 145 11.14 4.15 6.08
C VAL A 145 9.82 4.25 6.83
N VAL A 146 9.08 5.36 6.67
CA VAL A 146 7.78 5.54 7.32
C VAL A 146 6.79 4.47 6.84
N TYR A 147 6.76 4.17 5.55
CA TYR A 147 5.92 3.12 4.98
C TYR A 147 6.22 1.76 5.62
N MET A 148 7.50 1.39 5.70
CA MET A 148 7.94 0.14 6.32
C MET A 148 7.58 0.07 7.81
N LEU A 149 7.79 1.15 8.55
CA LEU A 149 7.44 1.24 9.97
C LEU A 149 5.92 1.17 10.20
N LEU A 150 5.12 1.71 9.28
CA LEU A 150 3.66 1.61 9.34
C LEU A 150 3.16 0.17 9.20
N GLN A 151 3.92 -0.73 8.57
CA GLN A 151 3.53 -2.15 8.51
C GLN A 151 3.80 -2.90 9.82
N GLN A 152 4.53 -2.29 10.75
CA GLN A 152 4.83 -2.89 12.05
C GLN A 152 3.65 -2.64 13.00
N HIS A 153 2.60 -3.45 12.88
CA HIS A 153 1.45 -3.42 13.77
C HIS A 153 1.54 -4.49 14.86
N TRP A 154 1.03 -4.18 16.06
CA TRP A 154 0.70 -5.24 17.01
C TRP A 154 -0.64 -5.85 16.59
N CYS A 155 -0.70 -7.17 16.41
CA CYS A 155 -1.99 -7.84 16.29
C CYS A 155 -2.82 -7.52 17.55
N LYS A 156 -4.04 -7.00 17.38
CA LYS A 156 -5.00 -6.91 18.49
C LYS A 156 -5.34 -8.33 18.93
N GLY A 157 -4.61 -8.88 19.90
CA GLY A 157 -4.76 -10.26 20.36
C GLY A 157 -3.49 -11.09 20.54
N GLY A 158 -2.29 -10.52 20.43
CA GLY A 158 -1.10 -11.09 21.09
C GLY A 158 -0.46 -12.35 20.48
N TYR A 159 -0.58 -12.58 19.17
CA TYR A 159 0.26 -13.59 18.50
C TYR A 159 0.81 -13.06 17.18
N ASN A 160 2.13 -13.01 17.10
CA ASN A 160 2.91 -12.70 15.90
C ASN A 160 2.57 -13.68 14.77
N PHE A 161 2.07 -13.15 13.66
CA PHE A 161 2.07 -13.86 12.38
C PHE A 161 3.43 -13.63 11.72
N TYR A 162 4.38 -14.52 11.93
CA TYR A 162 5.38 -14.81 10.92
C TYR A 162 4.89 -16.04 10.16
N HIS A 163 4.60 -15.85 8.87
CA HIS A 163 4.36 -16.94 7.95
C HIS A 163 5.60 -17.85 7.89
N GLU A 164 5.31 -19.15 7.85
CA GLU A 164 6.23 -20.29 7.71
C GLU A 164 7.16 -20.16 6.50
#